data_AF-A0A1T4NWN8-F1
#
_entry.id   AF-A0A1T4NWN8-F1
#
_cell.length_a   1.000
_cell.length_b   1.000
_cell.length_c   1.000
_cell.angle_alpha   90.00
_cell.angle_beta   90.00
_cell.angle_gamma   90.00
#
_symmetry.space_group_name_H-M   'P 1'
#
loop_
_entity.id
_entity.type
_entity.pdbx_description
1 polymer ?
#
loop_
_entity_poly.entity_id
_entity_poly.type
_entity_poly.pdbx_seq_one_letter_code
_entity_poly.pdbx_strand_id
1 'polypeptide(L)'
;MNIASNAVKYNKENGRIKICVTEKEIDCCNTYVEFDCADTGIGMSEEYSAHIFEPFSQENTGARTQFGGSGLGMAIVKKLVDKMNGSVNFKSEKNIGTVFSVSLPFKLCHKDSPIEENKKTFLILE
;
A
#
# COMPACT_ATOMS: atom_id res chain seq x y z
N MET A 1 3.17 5.29 2.90
CA MET A 1 4.18 5.83 1.96
C MET A 1 4.82 4.76 1.07
N ASN A 2 5.16 3.56 1.57
CA ASN A 2 5.89 2.53 0.79
C ASN A 2 5.20 2.00 -0.49
N ILE A 3 3.90 1.69 -0.44
CA ILE A 3 3.18 1.14 -1.61
C ILE A 3 3.12 2.18 -2.74
N ALA A 4 2.63 3.38 -2.43
CA ALA A 4 2.54 4.48 -3.41
C ALA A 4 3.93 4.91 -3.94
N SER A 5 4.97 4.93 -3.10
CA SER A 5 6.32 5.24 -3.60
C SER A 5 6.86 4.16 -4.53
N ASN A 6 6.55 2.88 -4.28
CA ASN A 6 6.91 1.79 -5.20
C ASN A 6 6.18 1.93 -6.53
N ALA A 7 4.89 2.27 -6.50
CA ALA A 7 4.09 2.52 -7.70
C ALA A 7 4.64 3.66 -8.57
N VAL A 8 5.26 4.68 -7.98
CA VAL A 8 5.97 5.76 -8.72
C VAL A 8 7.32 5.29 -9.21
N LYS A 9 8.12 4.72 -8.32
CA LYS A 9 9.52 4.37 -8.57
C LYS A 9 9.70 3.30 -9.64
N TYR A 10 8.81 2.31 -9.67
CA TYR A 10 8.85 1.20 -10.62
C TYR A 10 7.82 1.36 -11.73
N ASN A 11 7.33 2.59 -11.96
CA ASN A 11 6.46 2.87 -13.08
C ASN A 11 7.22 3.03 -14.38
N LYS A 12 6.48 2.97 -15.49
CA LYS A 12 6.98 3.29 -16.82
C LYS A 12 6.80 4.79 -17.08
N GLU A 13 7.54 5.32 -18.04
CA GLU A 13 7.26 6.64 -18.59
C GLU A 13 5.83 6.70 -19.13
N ASN A 14 5.11 7.79 -18.85
CA ASN A 14 3.67 7.94 -19.15
C ASN A 14 2.75 6.89 -18.49
N GLY A 15 3.25 6.16 -17.49
CA GLY A 15 2.44 5.27 -16.67
C GLY A 15 1.44 6.02 -15.80
N ARG A 16 0.42 5.30 -15.33
CA ARG A 16 -0.62 5.85 -14.45
C ARG A 16 -0.55 5.19 -13.08
N ILE A 17 -0.99 5.94 -12.08
CA ILE A 17 -1.24 5.47 -10.73
C ILE A 17 -2.64 5.91 -10.34
N LYS A 18 -3.44 4.99 -9.83
CA LYS A 18 -4.77 5.24 -9.31
C LYS A 18 -4.80 4.81 -7.85
N ILE A 19 -5.24 5.72 -6.99
CA ILE A 19 -5.46 5.45 -5.57
C ILE A 19 -6.96 5.55 -5.32
N CYS A 20 -7.53 4.53 -4.69
CA CYS A 20 -8.94 4.50 -4.29
C CYS A 20 -9.06 4.15 -2.83
N VAL A 21 -10.07 4.74 -2.18
CA VAL A 21 -10.44 4.42 -0.81
C VAL A 21 -11.91 4.03 -0.84
N THR A 22 -12.20 2.85 -0.32
CA THR A 22 -13.56 2.31 -0.27
C THR A 22 -13.87 1.90 1.15
N GLU A 23 -15.03 2.30 1.64
CA GLU A 23 -15.58 1.82 2.90
C GLU A 23 -16.40 0.55 2.66
N LYS A 24 -16.16 -0.49 3.47
CA LYS A 24 -16.90 -1.76 3.45
C LYS A 24 -17.47 -2.01 4.85
N GLU A 25 -18.76 -1.75 5.00
CA GLU A 25 -19.47 -1.95 6.26
C GLU A 25 -19.34 -3.42 6.72
N ILE A 26 -19.04 -3.59 8.02
CA ILE A 26 -19.04 -4.89 8.68
C ILE A 26 -20.32 -5.02 9.51
N ASP A 27 -20.55 -4.03 10.37
CA ASP A 27 -21.71 -3.92 11.25
C ASP A 27 -21.99 -2.44 11.62
N CYS A 28 -22.94 -2.20 12.52
CA CYS A 28 -23.36 -0.85 12.92
C CYS A 28 -22.30 0.00 13.65
N CYS A 29 -21.20 -0.61 14.09
CA CYS A 29 -20.13 0.03 14.85
C CYS A 29 -18.75 -0.10 14.19
N ASN A 30 -18.59 -0.99 13.19
CA ASN A 30 -17.30 -1.33 12.59
C ASN A 30 -17.36 -1.34 11.06
N THR A 31 -16.26 -0.93 10.44
CA THR A 31 -16.10 -0.90 8.99
C THR A 31 -14.68 -1.28 8.61
N TYR A 32 -14.51 -1.86 7.42
CA TYR A 32 -13.20 -1.95 6.79
C TYR A 32 -13.01 -0.76 5.86
N VAL A 33 -11.87 -0.07 5.98
CA VAL A 33 -11.44 0.88 4.95
C VAL A 33 -10.40 0.19 4.09
N GLU A 34 -10.71 0.03 2.81
CA GLU A 34 -9.84 -0.55 1.80
C GLU A 34 -9.16 0.55 0.99
N PHE A 35 -7.82 0.52 0.98
CA PHE A 35 -6.95 1.40 0.22
C PHE A 35 -6.36 0.61 -0.94
N ASP A 36 -6.77 0.95 -2.16
CA ASP A 36 -6.21 0.38 -3.37
C ASP A 36 -5.19 1.33 -4.00
N CYS A 37 -4.04 0.80 -4.40
CA CYS A 37 -3.05 1.50 -5.19
C CYS A 37 -2.72 0.66 -6.43
N ALA A 38 -3.18 1.12 -7.58
CA ALA A 38 -2.99 0.47 -8.87
C ALA A 38 -2.01 1.28 -9.73
N ASP A 39 -0.98 0.64 -10.26
CA ASP A 39 -0.03 1.20 -11.21
C ASP A 39 0.00 0.42 -12.53
N THR A 40 0.48 1.06 -13.60
CA THR A 40 0.73 0.44 -14.92
C THR A 40 2.22 0.19 -15.15
N GLY A 41 2.97 0.00 -14.06
CA GLY A 41 4.43 -0.06 -14.04
C GLY A 41 4.99 -1.35 -14.61
N ILE A 42 6.21 -1.68 -14.21
CA ILE A 42 6.93 -2.86 -14.71
C ILE A 42 6.37 -4.19 -14.20
N GLY A 43 5.50 -4.17 -13.18
CA GLY A 43 4.98 -5.38 -12.54
C GLY A 43 6.09 -6.28 -11.96
N MET A 44 5.70 -7.47 -11.54
CA MET A 44 6.58 -8.44 -10.87
C MET A 44 6.47 -9.81 -11.53
N SER A 45 7.56 -10.58 -11.52
CA SER A 45 7.52 -12.00 -11.87
C SER A 45 6.76 -12.80 -10.82
N GLU A 46 6.31 -14.01 -11.18
CA GLU A 46 5.63 -14.90 -10.25
C GLU A 46 6.57 -15.32 -9.11
N GLU A 47 7.84 -15.59 -9.42
CA GLU A 47 8.85 -15.97 -8.43
C GLU A 47 9.06 -14.88 -7.40
N TYR A 48 9.22 -13.63 -7.83
CA TYR A 48 9.40 -12.52 -6.88
C TYR A 48 8.13 -12.20 -6.11
N SER A 49 6.96 -12.34 -6.75
CA SER A 49 5.66 -12.12 -6.10
C SER A 49 5.49 -13.04 -4.88
N ALA A 50 5.96 -14.28 -4.95
CA ALA A 50 5.92 -15.21 -3.82
C ALA A 50 6.72 -14.74 -2.59
N HIS A 51 7.76 -13.92 -2.80
CA HIS A 51 8.71 -13.50 -1.76
C HIS A 51 8.64 -11.99 -1.46
N ILE A 52 7.63 -11.28 -1.95
CA ILE A 52 7.56 -9.81 -1.87
C ILE A 52 7.55 -9.26 -0.44
N PHE A 53 7.01 -10.02 0.52
CA PHE A 53 6.93 -9.63 1.92
C PHE A 53 8.13 -10.11 2.75
N GLU A 54 9.07 -10.82 2.14
CA GLU A 54 10.29 -11.27 2.82
C GLU A 54 11.28 -10.10 2.97
N PRO A 55 11.93 -9.96 4.14
CA PRO A 55 12.95 -8.94 4.34
C PRO A 55 14.11 -9.08 3.33
N PHE A 56 14.59 -7.95 2.82
CA PHE A 56 15.72 -7.87 1.87
C PHE A 56 15.46 -8.49 0.48
N SER A 57 14.24 -8.94 0.21
CA SER A 57 13.82 -9.45 -1.09
C SER A 57 13.82 -8.33 -2.14
N GLN A 58 14.43 -8.60 -3.31
CA GLN A 58 14.43 -7.73 -4.49
C GLN A 58 14.47 -8.58 -5.77
N GLU A 59 13.65 -8.25 -6.76
CA GLU A 59 13.54 -9.02 -8.00
C GLU A 59 14.82 -9.01 -8.83
N ASN A 60 15.56 -7.89 -8.87
CA ASN A 60 16.80 -7.77 -9.63
C ASN A 60 17.96 -7.40 -8.70
N THR A 61 18.79 -8.38 -8.35
CA THR A 61 20.03 -8.17 -7.57
C THR A 61 21.07 -7.31 -8.30
N GLY A 62 21.01 -7.25 -9.64
CA GLY A 62 21.83 -6.37 -10.48
C GLY A 62 21.39 -4.89 -10.49
N ALA A 63 20.18 -4.58 -10.01
CA ALA A 63 19.61 -3.23 -9.99
C ALA A 63 19.95 -2.41 -8.73
N ARG A 64 20.96 -2.84 -7.95
CA ARG A 64 21.48 -2.03 -6.81
C ARG A 64 21.88 -0.61 -7.24
N THR A 65 22.23 -0.42 -8.51
CA THR A 65 22.69 0.87 -9.07
C THR A 65 21.57 1.79 -9.53
N GLN A 66 20.38 1.30 -9.89
CA GLN A 66 19.35 2.15 -10.50
C GLN A 66 18.28 2.61 -9.52
N PHE A 67 18.00 1.84 -8.47
CA PHE A 67 16.83 2.07 -7.62
C PHE A 67 17.08 2.02 -6.10
N GLY A 68 18.30 1.72 -5.62
CA GLY A 68 18.75 2.06 -4.24
C GLY A 68 17.80 1.70 -3.07
N GLY A 69 17.14 0.53 -3.08
CA GLY A 69 16.28 0.08 -2.00
C GLY A 69 16.96 -0.94 -1.07
N SER A 70 16.55 -1.03 0.20
CA SER A 70 17.00 -2.08 1.13
C SER A 70 16.21 -3.39 1.03
N GLY A 71 15.08 -3.41 0.31
CA GLY A 71 14.15 -4.55 0.28
C GLY A 71 13.35 -4.75 1.58
N LEU A 72 13.39 -3.79 2.51
CA LEU A 72 12.65 -3.91 3.78
C LEU A 72 11.22 -3.35 3.72
N GLY A 73 10.90 -2.55 2.70
CA GLY A 73 9.70 -1.73 2.71
C GLY A 73 8.39 -2.53 2.78
N MET A 74 8.28 -3.60 2.00
CA MET A 74 7.07 -4.44 1.97
C MET A 74 6.94 -5.32 3.21
N ALA A 75 8.06 -5.85 3.73
CA ALA A 75 8.07 -6.58 5.01
C ALA A 75 7.58 -5.70 6.18
N ILE A 76 7.96 -4.42 6.20
CA ILE A 76 7.47 -3.45 7.21
C ILE A 76 5.98 -3.18 7.01
N VAL A 77 5.52 -2.97 5.77
CA VAL A 77 4.10 -2.77 5.47
C VAL A 77 3.26 -3.95 5.97
N LYS A 78 3.66 -5.19 5.65
CA LYS A 78 2.95 -6.39 6.10
C LYS A 78 2.85 -6.45 7.62
N LYS A 79 3.98 -6.28 8.33
CA LYS A 79 4.00 -6.27 9.79
C LYS A 79 3.13 -5.18 10.41
N LEU A 80 3.09 -3.98 9.81
CA LEU A 80 2.27 -2.88 10.32
C LEU A 80 0.79 -3.16 10.11
N VAL A 81 0.40 -3.59 8.92
CA VAL A 81 -0.99 -3.93 8.60
C VAL A 81 -1.49 -5.08 9.49
N ASP A 82 -0.66 -6.11 9.70
CA ASP A 82 -1.00 -7.22 10.60
C ASP A 82 -1.18 -6.75 12.05
N LYS A 83 -0.32 -5.84 12.53
CA LYS A 83 -0.45 -5.21 13.87
C LYS A 83 -1.71 -4.35 14.01
N MET A 84 -2.25 -3.86 12.90
CA MET A 84 -3.50 -3.10 12.86
C MET A 84 -4.73 -4.01 12.66
N ASN A 85 -4.57 -5.34 12.77
CA ASN A 85 -5.61 -6.33 12.52
C ASN A 85 -6.22 -6.21 11.11
N GLY A 86 -5.42 -5.73 10.16
CA GLY A 86 -5.81 -5.59 8.76
C GLY A 86 -5.28 -6.70 7.88
N SER A 87 -5.44 -6.51 6.57
CA SER A 87 -4.86 -7.36 5.55
C SER A 87 -4.23 -6.54 4.42
N VAL A 88 -3.18 -7.07 3.81
CA VAL A 88 -2.57 -6.51 2.60
C VAL A 88 -2.48 -7.61 1.57
N ASN A 89 -3.06 -7.36 0.41
CA ASN A 89 -3.08 -8.26 -0.74
C ASN A 89 -2.55 -7.53 -1.96
N PHE A 90 -2.17 -8.28 -3.00
CA PHE A 90 -1.77 -7.70 -4.26
C PHE A 90 -2.06 -8.62 -5.44
N LYS A 91 -2.14 -8.01 -6.62
CA LYS A 91 -2.11 -8.69 -7.92
C LYS A 91 -1.08 -7.98 -8.78
N SER A 92 -0.19 -8.72 -9.43
CA SER A 92 0.83 -8.14 -10.30
C SER A 92 1.03 -9.04 -11.50
N GLU A 93 1.30 -8.42 -12.64
CA GLU A 93 1.71 -9.12 -13.85
C GLU A 93 2.87 -8.37 -14.49
N LYS A 94 3.93 -9.12 -14.84
CA LYS A 94 5.15 -8.55 -15.40
C LYS A 94 4.83 -7.75 -16.66
N ASN A 95 5.40 -6.55 -16.73
CA ASN A 95 5.20 -5.57 -17.79
C ASN A 95 3.76 -5.04 -17.95
N ILE A 96 2.83 -5.37 -17.06
CA ILE A 96 1.47 -4.81 -17.07
C ILE A 96 1.30 -3.79 -15.94
N GLY A 97 1.62 -4.18 -14.71
CA GLY A 97 1.47 -3.32 -13.54
C GLY A 97 1.17 -4.10 -12.27
N THR A 98 0.85 -3.37 -11.21
CA THR A 98 0.52 -3.95 -9.90
C THR A 98 -0.66 -3.24 -9.27
N VAL A 99 -1.50 -4.00 -8.56
CA VAL A 99 -2.53 -3.49 -7.67
C VAL A 99 -2.26 -4.01 -6.27
N PHE A 100 -2.04 -3.11 -5.32
CA PHE A 100 -2.02 -3.43 -3.90
C PHE A 100 -3.33 -2.99 -3.25
N SER A 101 -3.86 -3.81 -2.36
CA SER A 101 -5.07 -3.55 -1.58
C SER A 101 -4.75 -3.74 -0.10
N VAL A 102 -4.90 -2.67 0.68
CA VAL A 102 -4.74 -2.70 2.14
C VAL A 102 -6.10 -2.47 2.78
N SER A 103 -6.58 -3.44 3.57
CA SER A 103 -7.84 -3.35 4.30
C SER A 103 -7.56 -3.23 5.80
N LEU A 104 -8.10 -2.20 6.43
CA LEU A 104 -7.91 -1.91 7.85
C LEU A 104 -9.27 -1.77 8.57
N PRO A 105 -9.45 -2.40 9.74
CA PRO A 105 -10.67 -2.23 10.52
C PRO A 105 -10.66 -0.89 11.26
N PHE A 106 -11.79 -0.20 11.24
CA PHE A 106 -12.03 1.02 12.01
C PHE A 106 -13.37 0.95 12.72
N LYS A 107 -13.44 1.61 13.88
CA LYS A 107 -14.72 1.90 14.53
C LYS A 107 -15.36 3.11 13.87
N LEU A 108 -16.65 3.02 13.62
CA LEU A 108 -17.43 4.14 13.13
C LEU A 108 -17.52 5.21 14.23
N CYS A 109 -17.29 6.47 13.85
CA CYS A 109 -17.54 7.59 14.74
C CYS A 109 -19.03 7.91 14.70
N HIS A 110 -19.74 7.69 15.81
CA HIS A 110 -21.12 8.15 15.94
C HIS A 110 -21.12 9.68 16.03
N LYS A 111 -22.02 10.36 15.30
CA LYS A 111 -22.10 11.83 15.19
C LYS A 111 -22.14 12.58 16.54
N ASP A 112 -22.55 11.92 17.62
CA ASP A 112 -22.63 12.49 18.97
C ASP A 112 -21.36 12.23 19.82
N SER A 113 -20.36 11.54 19.26
CA SER A 113 -19.07 11.39 19.91
C SER A 113 -18.37 12.75 19.88
N PRO A 114 -17.92 13.29 21.03
CA PRO A 114 -17.12 14.50 21.03
C PRO A 114 -15.90 14.25 20.13
N ILE A 115 -15.78 15.04 19.06
CA ILE A 115 -14.56 15.07 18.25
C ILE A 115 -13.48 15.57 19.19
N GLU A 116 -12.66 14.68 19.74
CA GLU A 116 -11.41 15.08 20.38
C GLU A 116 -10.56 15.72 19.29
N GLU A 117 -10.58 17.05 19.21
CA GLU A 117 -9.70 17.84 18.36
C GLU A 117 -8.24 17.61 18.80
N ASN A 118 -7.63 16.52 18.35
CA ASN A 118 -6.19 16.46 18.25
C ASN A 118 -5.79 17.35 17.05
N LYS A 119 -5.74 18.66 17.29
CA LYS A 119 -5.27 19.69 16.35
C LYS A 119 -3.81 19.45 15.98
N LYS A 120 -3.57 18.53 15.05
CA LYS A 120 -2.37 18.49 14.19
C LYS A 120 -2.77 18.03 12.79
N THR A 121 -3.63 18.81 12.15
CA THR A 121 -3.80 18.78 10.70
C THR A 121 -2.57 19.44 10.09
N PHE A 122 -1.56 18.64 9.73
CA PHE A 122 -0.55 19.07 8.77
C PHE A 122 -1.06 18.71 7.37
N LEU A 123 -1.55 19.70 6.64
CA LEU A 123 -1.56 19.68 5.18
C LEU A 123 -0.53 20.73 4.76
N ILE A 124 0.62 20.25 4.29
CA ILE A 124 1.65 21.00 3.56
C ILE A 124 1.47 20.58 2.07
N LEU A 125 1.63 21.36 0.99
CA LEU A 125 2.40 22.55 0.61
C LEU A 125 1.64 23.25 -0.55
N GLU A 126 1.82 24.56 -0.71
CA GLU A 126 1.67 25.24 -2.03
C GLU A 126 2.93 25.02 -2.88
#